data_AF-A0A435BKY7-F1
#
_entry.id   AF-A0A435BKY7-F1
#
_cell.length_a   1.000
_cell.length_b   1.000
_cell.length_c   1.000
_cell.angle_alpha   90.00
_cell.angle_beta   90.00
_cell.angle_gamma   90.00
#
_symmetry.space_group_name_H-M   'P 1'
#
loop_
_entity.id
_entity.type
_entity.pdbx_description
1 polymer ?
#
loop_
_entity_poly.entity_id
_entity_poly.type
_entity_poly.pdbx_seq_one_letter_code
_entity_poly.pdbx_strand_id
1 'polypeptide(L)'
;AVGAWLADALLAQRLGWTHAIPLLGGEAALAVGTGRARRPVTTALAAGAEIEADRAKSLLAAQARAALRAIDLSAELERRADRLLAVAPKLRAKAADAVVDKLLSHDAIVASEKIAGMSDRGLRRLFDRLVELGAVCELSGRPNLFASTGPFRIYGL
;
A
#
# COMPACT_ATOMS: atom_id res chain seq x y z
N ALA A 1 -2.54 5.88 20.40
CA ALA A 1 -3.43 5.34 19.36
C ALA A 1 -4.39 6.41 18.82
N VAL A 2 -5.34 6.94 19.61
CA VAL A 2 -6.36 7.91 19.13
C VAL A 2 -5.76 9.20 18.55
N GLY A 3 -4.66 9.73 19.12
CA GLY A 3 -4.03 10.96 18.64
C GLY A 3 -3.46 10.88 17.22
N ALA A 4 -2.91 9.72 16.83
CA ALA A 4 -2.39 9.51 15.47
C ALA A 4 -3.53 9.44 14.45
N TRP A 5 -4.61 8.74 14.79
CA TRP A 5 -5.82 8.68 13.98
C TRP A 5 -6.49 10.06 13.80
N LEU A 6 -6.55 10.87 14.87
CA LEU A 6 -7.07 12.23 14.80
C LEU A 6 -6.18 13.13 13.93
N ALA A 7 -4.86 12.96 14.00
CA ALA A 7 -3.91 13.68 13.14
C ALA A 7 -4.09 13.30 11.66
N ASP A 8 -4.25 12.01 11.34
CA ASP A 8 -4.56 11.53 9.99
C ASP A 8 -5.90 12.11 9.47
N ALA A 9 -6.91 12.21 10.33
CA ALA A 9 -8.22 12.80 9.99
C ALA A 9 -8.16 14.32 9.79
N LEU A 10 -7.39 15.04 10.60
CA LEU A 10 -7.16 16.48 10.44
C LEU A 10 -6.35 16.78 9.18
N LEU A 11 -5.37 15.93 8.87
CA LEU A 11 -4.59 16.01 7.64
C LEU A 11 -5.50 15.86 6.40
N ALA A 12 -6.37 14.84 6.40
CA ALA A 12 -7.33 14.62 5.32
C ALA A 12 -8.24 15.84 5.10
N GLN A 13 -8.76 16.43 6.19
CA GLN A 13 -9.55 17.66 6.10
C GLN A 13 -8.76 18.84 5.52
N ARG A 14 -7.49 19.01 5.90
CA ARG A 14 -6.65 20.12 5.39
C ARG A 14 -6.24 19.96 3.94
N LEU A 15 -6.08 18.72 3.49
CA LEU A 15 -5.73 18.40 2.10
C LEU A 15 -6.96 18.21 1.20
N GLY A 16 -8.17 18.29 1.75
CA GLY A 16 -9.41 18.07 1.02
C GLY A 16 -9.61 16.63 0.56
N TRP A 17 -8.97 15.66 1.24
CA TRP A 17 -9.12 14.24 0.92
C TRP A 17 -10.46 13.72 1.44
N THR A 18 -11.18 12.97 0.60
CA THR A 18 -12.48 12.38 0.95
C THR A 18 -12.39 11.36 2.08
N HIS A 19 -11.22 10.74 2.26
CA HIS A 19 -10.98 9.71 3.28
C HIS A 19 -9.63 9.95 3.98
N ALA A 20 -9.58 9.65 5.27
CA ALA A 20 -8.34 9.67 6.05
C ALA A 20 -7.50 8.43 5.74
N ILE A 21 -6.25 8.65 5.32
CA ILE A 21 -5.26 7.59 5.10
C ILE A 21 -4.44 7.46 6.38
N PRO A 22 -4.35 6.27 7.02
CA PRO A 22 -3.64 6.09 8.28
C PRO A 22 -2.13 6.09 8.07
N LEU A 23 -1.56 7.27 7.81
CA LEU A 23 -0.12 7.45 7.57
C LEU A 23 0.68 7.32 8.87
N LEU A 24 0.10 7.80 9.98
CA LEU A 24 0.73 7.83 11.31
C LEU A 24 0.37 6.61 12.17
N GLY A 25 -0.73 5.93 11.85
CA GLY A 25 -1.21 4.75 12.57
C GLY A 25 -0.23 3.56 12.57
N GLY A 26 0.56 3.39 11.51
CA GLY A 26 1.53 2.29 11.39
C GLY A 26 2.67 2.36 12.41
N GLU A 27 3.13 3.55 12.79
CA GLU A 27 4.21 3.72 13.79
C GLU A 27 3.68 3.73 15.23
N ALA A 28 2.40 4.06 15.43
CA ALA A 28 1.78 4.02 16.75
C ALA A 28 1.71 2.59 17.33
N ALA A 29 1.66 1.55 16.50
CA ALA A 29 1.73 0.16 16.94
C ALA A 29 3.09 -0.22 17.54
N LEU A 30 4.18 0.39 17.07
CA LEU A 30 5.54 0.18 17.59
C LEU A 30 5.81 0.97 18.89
N ALA A 31 5.10 2.09 19.09
CA ALA A 31 5.28 2.96 20.26
C ALA A 31 4.52 2.49 21.52
N VAL A 32 3.62 1.49 21.44
CA VAL A 32 2.89 0.98 22.62
C VAL A 32 3.81 0.25 23.62
N GLY A 33 5.05 -0.08 23.23
CA GLY A 33 6.02 -0.78 24.09
C GLY A 33 6.70 0.06 25.17
N THR A 34 6.64 1.39 25.16
CA THR A 34 7.37 2.21 26.15
C THR A 34 6.46 2.69 27.27
N GLY A 35 6.58 2.01 28.41
CA GLY A 35 5.73 2.10 29.60
C GLY A 35 5.44 3.51 30.10
N ARG A 36 4.17 3.74 30.47
CA ARG A 36 3.70 5.01 31.02
C ARG A 36 3.91 5.05 32.54
N ALA A 37 4.96 5.70 33.00
CA ALA A 37 5.11 6.09 34.41
C ALA A 37 4.24 7.33 34.71
N ARG A 38 3.28 7.21 35.64
CA ARG A 38 2.51 8.33 36.20
C ARG A 38 3.42 9.17 37.11
N ARG A 39 3.52 10.49 36.86
CA ARG A 39 4.08 11.46 37.84
C ARG A 39 3.16 12.69 38.00
N PRO A 40 3.22 13.37 39.17
CA PRO A 40 2.16 14.22 39.70
C PRO A 40 2.08 15.62 39.06
N VAL A 41 0.94 16.27 39.30
CA VAL A 41 0.25 17.29 38.49
C VAL A 41 0.88 18.70 38.52
N THR A 42 1.84 19.01 39.40
CA THR A 42 2.28 20.40 39.61
C THR A 42 3.49 20.85 38.77
N THR A 43 4.30 19.92 38.25
CA THR A 43 5.33 20.21 37.22
C THR A 43 4.80 20.07 35.79
N ALA A 44 3.51 19.72 35.64
CA ALA A 44 2.91 19.25 34.39
C ALA A 44 2.59 20.33 33.36
N LEU A 45 2.61 21.62 33.71
CA LEU A 45 2.24 22.70 32.78
C LEU A 45 3.41 23.15 31.90
N ALA A 46 4.59 23.42 32.48
CA ALA A 46 5.81 23.74 31.73
C ALA A 46 6.40 22.49 31.04
N ALA A 47 6.45 21.36 31.76
CA ALA A 47 6.77 20.07 31.15
C ALA A 47 5.71 19.66 30.12
N GLY A 48 4.45 20.09 30.28
CA GLY A 48 3.38 19.83 29.33
C GLY A 48 3.61 20.50 27.98
N ALA A 49 4.10 21.75 27.97
CA ALA A 49 4.43 22.47 26.74
C ALA A 49 5.65 21.86 26.03
N GLU A 50 6.70 21.47 26.76
CA GLU A 50 7.85 20.77 26.20
C GLU A 50 7.48 19.38 25.65
N ILE A 51 6.69 18.62 26.41
CA ILE A 51 6.16 17.32 25.97
C ILE A 51 5.25 17.47 24.75
N GLU A 52 4.45 18.54 24.66
CA GLU A 52 3.60 18.81 23.50
C GLU A 52 4.42 19.23 22.27
N ALA A 53 5.43 20.08 22.44
CA ALA A 53 6.34 20.45 21.38
C ALA A 53 7.12 19.23 20.84
N ASP A 54 7.56 18.34 21.73
CA ASP A 54 8.26 17.11 21.32
C ASP A 54 7.33 16.10 20.67
N ARG A 55 6.06 16.01 21.11
CA ARG A 55 5.02 15.24 20.41
C ARG A 55 4.75 15.78 19.02
N ALA A 56 4.58 17.09 18.87
CA ALA A 56 4.39 17.74 17.58
C ALA A 56 5.56 17.47 16.62
N LYS A 57 6.81 17.60 17.09
CA LYS A 57 8.00 17.22 16.30
C LYS A 57 7.99 15.76 15.90
N SER A 58 7.59 14.86 16.80
CA SER A 58 7.52 13.41 16.52
C SER A 58 6.46 13.08 15.45
N LEU A 59 5.32 13.76 15.48
CA LEU A 59 4.25 13.59 14.49
C LEU A 59 4.69 14.11 13.12
N LEU A 60 5.35 15.28 13.07
CA LEU A 60 5.91 15.83 11.84
C LEU A 60 7.00 14.91 11.24
N ALA A 61 7.86 14.34 12.08
CA ALA A 61 8.88 13.40 11.65
C ALA A 61 8.26 12.10 11.10
N ALA A 62 7.23 11.56 11.76
CA ALA A 62 6.49 10.40 11.27
C ALA A 62 5.78 10.69 9.93
N GLN A 63 5.20 11.89 9.79
CA GLN A 63 4.58 12.33 8.54
C GLN A 63 5.61 12.43 7.40
N ALA A 64 6.78 13.01 7.67
CA ALA A 64 7.86 13.11 6.69
C ALA A 64 8.34 11.73 6.22
N ARG A 65 8.48 10.77 7.14
CA ARG A 65 8.82 9.38 6.80
C ARG A 65 7.72 8.70 5.99
N ALA A 66 6.46 8.91 6.33
CA ALA A 66 5.33 8.38 5.57
C ALA A 66 5.31 8.94 4.14
N ALA A 67 5.58 10.23 3.97
CA ALA A 67 5.69 10.87 2.66
C ALA A 67 6.85 10.28 1.83
N LEU A 68 8.04 10.10 2.41
CA LEU A 68 9.17 9.47 1.73
C LEU A 68 8.85 8.04 1.28
N ARG A 69 8.24 7.23 2.17
CA ARG A 69 7.80 5.87 1.82
C ARG A 69 6.78 5.86 0.68
N ALA A 70 5.87 6.83 0.64
CA ALA A 70 4.90 6.96 -0.43
C ALA A 70 5.56 7.32 -1.77
N ILE A 71 6.57 8.21 -1.76
CA ILE A 71 7.36 8.57 -2.94
C ILE A 71 8.13 7.35 -3.46
N ASP A 72 8.81 6.61 -2.57
CA ASP A 72 9.55 5.41 -2.95
C ASP A 72 8.63 4.34 -3.56
N LEU A 73 7.44 4.16 -2.98
CA LEU A 73 6.42 3.25 -3.49
C LEU A 73 5.90 3.71 -4.86
N SER A 74 5.63 5.01 -5.04
CA SER A 74 5.21 5.58 -6.33
C SER A 74 6.25 5.32 -7.42
N ALA A 75 7.53 5.56 -7.13
CA ALA A 75 8.61 5.32 -8.08
C ALA A 75 8.77 3.83 -8.43
N GLU A 76 8.50 2.92 -7.49
CA GLU A 76 8.47 1.49 -7.78
C GLU A 76 7.28 1.10 -8.66
N LEU A 77 6.08 1.63 -8.38
CA LEU A 77 4.89 1.40 -9.19
C LEU A 77 5.06 1.92 -10.62
N GLU A 78 5.65 3.10 -10.80
CA GLU A 78 6.01 3.64 -12.13
C GLU A 78 6.92 2.68 -12.91
N ARG A 79 8.01 2.21 -12.29
CA ARG A 79 8.90 1.23 -12.93
C ARG A 79 8.19 -0.06 -13.32
N ARG A 80 7.23 -0.52 -12.52
CA ARG A 80 6.45 -1.73 -12.82
C ARG A 80 5.42 -1.50 -13.92
N ALA A 81 4.76 -0.33 -13.92
CA ALA A 81 3.87 0.08 -15.00
C ALA A 81 4.62 0.18 -16.34
N ASP A 82 5.83 0.77 -16.35
CA ASP A 82 6.68 0.82 -17.54
C ASP A 82 7.05 -0.57 -18.06
N ARG A 83 7.40 -1.50 -17.16
CA ARG A 83 7.65 -2.90 -17.53
C ARG A 83 6.40 -3.56 -18.10
N LEU A 84 5.22 -3.33 -17.49
CA LEU A 84 3.95 -3.86 -17.96
C LEU A 84 3.63 -3.36 -19.38
N LEU A 85 3.79 -2.06 -19.63
CA LEU A 85 3.60 -1.46 -20.95
C LEU A 85 4.60 -2.01 -21.98
N ALA A 86 5.85 -2.24 -21.60
CA ALA A 86 6.86 -2.83 -22.47
C ALA A 86 6.59 -4.31 -22.83
N VAL A 87 5.90 -5.06 -21.95
CA VAL A 87 5.51 -6.46 -22.23
C VAL A 87 4.15 -6.59 -22.89
N ALA A 88 3.27 -5.59 -22.77
CA ALA A 88 1.94 -5.55 -23.41
C ALA A 88 1.95 -6.00 -24.88
N PRO A 89 2.82 -5.50 -25.78
CA PRO A 89 2.84 -5.92 -27.18
C PRO A 89 3.26 -7.39 -27.40
N LYS A 90 3.83 -8.06 -26.38
CA LYS A 90 4.20 -9.49 -26.45
C LYS A 90 3.03 -10.41 -26.10
N LEU A 91 1.95 -9.86 -25.52
CA LEU A 91 0.78 -10.61 -25.11
C LEU A 91 -0.18 -10.75 -26.30
N ARG A 92 -0.05 -11.84 -27.05
CA ARG A 92 -0.87 -12.11 -28.25
C ARG A 92 -2.34 -12.44 -27.97
N ALA A 93 -2.82 -12.27 -26.73
CA ALA A 93 -4.19 -12.61 -26.37
C ALA A 93 -5.14 -11.46 -26.71
N LYS A 94 -6.27 -11.76 -27.35
CA LYS A 94 -7.27 -10.77 -27.82
C LYS A 94 -7.83 -9.85 -26.72
N ALA A 95 -7.72 -10.25 -25.45
CA ALA A 95 -8.18 -9.47 -24.30
C ALA A 95 -7.02 -9.06 -23.35
N ALA A 96 -5.77 -9.15 -23.80
CA ALA A 96 -4.61 -8.73 -23.01
C ALA A 96 -4.67 -7.23 -22.67
N ASP A 97 -5.09 -6.39 -23.62
CA ASP A 97 -5.19 -4.94 -23.41
C ASP A 97 -6.15 -4.58 -22.27
N ALA A 98 -7.29 -5.28 -22.17
CA ALA A 98 -8.25 -5.09 -21.08
C ALA A 98 -7.69 -5.52 -19.71
N VAL A 99 -6.80 -6.51 -19.67
CA VAL A 99 -6.13 -6.93 -18.43
C VAL A 99 -5.05 -5.91 -18.05
N VAL A 100 -4.28 -5.40 -19.02
CA VAL A 100 -3.27 -4.36 -18.80
C VAL A 100 -3.92 -3.06 -18.29
N ASP A 101 -4.98 -2.59 -18.94
CA ASP A 101 -5.72 -1.41 -18.52
C ASP A 101 -6.25 -1.54 -17.08
N LYS A 102 -6.75 -2.73 -16.75
CA LYS A 102 -7.23 -3.00 -15.41
C LYS A 102 -6.12 -3.03 -14.36
N LEU A 103 -4.93 -3.57 -14.71
CA LEU A 103 -3.76 -3.60 -13.81
C LEU A 103 -3.21 -2.20 -13.56
N LEU A 104 -3.32 -1.31 -14.53
CA LEU A 104 -2.94 0.09 -14.37
C LEU A 104 -3.97 0.89 -13.57
N SER A 105 -5.23 0.44 -13.53
CA SER A 105 -6.33 1.12 -12.84
C SER A 105 -6.62 0.61 -11.43
N HIS A 106 -6.13 -0.57 -11.06
CA HIS A 106 -6.43 -1.22 -9.77
C HIS A 106 -5.15 -1.73 -9.09
N ASP A 107 -5.05 -1.56 -7.78
CA ASP A 107 -3.91 -2.01 -6.97
C ASP A 107 -3.69 -3.54 -7.05
N ALA A 108 -4.78 -4.30 -7.21
CA ALA A 108 -4.74 -5.75 -7.32
C ALA A 108 -5.96 -6.30 -8.09
N ILE A 109 -5.74 -7.39 -8.82
CA ILE A 109 -6.76 -8.10 -9.60
C ILE A 109 -6.79 -9.56 -9.20
N VAL A 110 -7.99 -10.14 -9.13
CA VAL A 110 -8.16 -11.58 -8.90
C VAL A 110 -8.15 -12.33 -10.24
N ALA A 111 -7.37 -13.42 -10.30
CA ALA A 111 -7.19 -14.27 -11.48
C ALA A 111 -8.44 -15.01 -11.96
N SER A 112 -9.54 -14.92 -11.21
CA SER A 112 -10.85 -15.51 -11.51
C SER A 112 -11.90 -14.45 -11.88
N GLU A 113 -11.50 -13.19 -11.94
CA GLU A 113 -12.42 -12.11 -12.28
C GLU A 113 -12.82 -12.19 -13.75
N LYS A 114 -14.10 -11.93 -14.06
CA LYS A 114 -14.59 -11.94 -15.43
C LYS A 114 -14.09 -10.71 -16.17
N ILE A 115 -12.93 -10.84 -16.81
CA ILE A 115 -12.37 -9.80 -17.70
C ILE A 115 -12.73 -10.15 -19.15
N ALA A 116 -13.27 -9.15 -19.85
CA ALA A 116 -13.87 -9.18 -21.19
C ALA A 116 -13.43 -10.35 -22.09
N GLY A 117 -14.31 -11.36 -22.24
CA GLY A 117 -14.17 -12.41 -23.24
C GLY A 117 -13.08 -13.46 -22.99
N MET A 118 -12.39 -13.45 -21.84
CA MET A 118 -11.37 -14.44 -21.51
C MET A 118 -11.91 -15.52 -20.57
N SER A 119 -11.51 -16.78 -20.81
CA SER A 119 -11.80 -17.88 -19.87
C SER A 119 -10.83 -17.84 -18.68
N ASP A 120 -11.25 -18.37 -17.53
CA ASP A 120 -10.41 -18.46 -16.32
C ASP A 120 -9.03 -19.11 -16.60
N ARG A 121 -9.00 -20.14 -17.45
CA ARG A 121 -7.74 -20.80 -17.87
C ARG A 121 -6.86 -19.87 -18.72
N GLY A 122 -7.44 -19.07 -19.60
CA GLY A 122 -6.71 -18.08 -20.41
C GLY A 122 -6.11 -16.98 -19.53
N LEU A 123 -6.89 -16.51 -18.55
CA LEU A 123 -6.48 -15.45 -17.63
C LEU A 123 -5.34 -15.90 -16.71
N ARG A 124 -5.42 -17.13 -16.16
CA ARG A 124 -4.32 -17.74 -15.39
C ARG A 124 -3.02 -17.83 -16.19
N ARG A 125 -3.07 -18.33 -17.43
CA ARG A 125 -1.87 -18.43 -18.30
C ARG A 125 -1.27 -17.07 -18.64
N LEU A 126 -2.11 -16.06 -18.81
CA LEU A 126 -1.66 -14.69 -19.06
C LEU A 126 -0.90 -14.15 -17.84
N PHE A 127 -1.47 -14.30 -16.64
CA PHE A 127 -0.82 -13.88 -15.40
C PHE A 127 0.47 -14.66 -15.12
N ASP A 128 0.49 -15.97 -15.33
CA ASP A 128 1.72 -16.77 -15.21
C ASP A 128 2.81 -16.22 -16.15
N ARG A 129 2.44 -15.84 -17.38
CA ARG A 129 3.38 -15.22 -18.33
C ARG A 129 3.86 -13.82 -17.90
N LEU A 130 2.97 -13.01 -17.31
CA LEU A 130 3.32 -11.68 -16.78
C LEU A 130 4.27 -11.79 -15.58
N VAL A 131 4.08 -12.79 -14.71
CA VAL A 131 4.98 -13.09 -13.59
C VAL A 131 6.34 -13.56 -14.10
N GLU A 132 6.39 -14.47 -15.08
CA GLU A 132 7.65 -14.90 -15.72
C GLU A 132 8.43 -13.73 -16.34
N LEU A 133 7.73 -12.75 -16.90
CA LEU A 133 8.32 -11.55 -17.49
C LEU A 133 8.65 -10.47 -16.45
N GLY A 134 8.36 -10.71 -15.16
CA GLY A 134 8.64 -9.78 -14.07
C GLY A 134 7.80 -8.49 -14.10
N ALA A 135 6.65 -8.53 -14.76
CA ALA A 135 5.74 -7.37 -14.90
C ALA A 135 4.70 -7.27 -13.78
N VAL A 136 4.41 -8.38 -13.10
CA VAL A 136 3.35 -8.49 -12.08
C VAL A 136 3.81 -9.47 -11.00
N CYS A 137 3.38 -9.26 -9.75
CA CYS A 137 3.63 -10.18 -8.64
C CYS A 137 2.34 -10.83 -8.11
N GLU A 138 2.45 -12.06 -7.62
CA GLU A 138 1.33 -12.75 -6.96
C GLU A 138 1.27 -12.35 -5.47
N LEU A 139 0.13 -11.82 -5.04
CA LEU A 139 -0.15 -11.30 -3.69
C LEU A 139 -0.93 -12.30 -2.81
N SER A 140 -1.28 -13.47 -3.35
CA SER A 140 -2.03 -14.54 -2.68
C SER A 140 -1.14 -15.33 -1.71
N GLY A 141 -0.56 -14.65 -0.71
CA GLY A 141 -0.05 -15.25 0.51
C GLY A 141 0.95 -16.40 0.33
N ARG A 142 2.10 -16.16 -0.28
CA ARG A 142 3.43 -16.65 0.15
C ARG A 142 4.51 -16.04 -0.75
N PRO A 143 5.64 -15.57 -0.18
CA PRO A 143 6.79 -15.24 -1.01
C PRO A 143 7.33 -16.57 -1.55
N ASN A 144 7.60 -16.61 -2.85
CA ASN A 144 8.63 -17.43 -3.49
C ASN A 144 8.93 -18.83 -2.87
N LEU A 145 8.09 -19.82 -3.15
CA LEU A 145 8.39 -21.25 -3.38
C LEU A 145 7.14 -22.06 -3.05
N PHE A 146 6.85 -23.04 -3.90
CA PHE A 146 5.74 -23.97 -3.79
C PHE A 146 4.40 -23.41 -4.26
N ALA A 147 4.06 -23.77 -5.51
CA ALA A 147 2.72 -23.68 -6.06
C ALA A 147 1.75 -24.44 -5.14
N SER A 148 1.01 -23.69 -4.32
CA SER A 148 -0.14 -24.22 -3.61
C SER A 148 -1.39 -23.95 -4.44
N THR A 149 -2.10 -25.02 -4.74
CA THR A 149 -3.37 -25.07 -5.47
C THR A 149 -4.49 -24.45 -4.63
N GLY A 150 -4.49 -23.12 -4.49
CA GLY A 150 -5.58 -22.35 -3.89
C GLY A 150 -6.51 -21.76 -4.98
N PRO A 151 -7.84 -21.69 -4.75
CA PRO A 151 -8.80 -21.26 -5.76
C PRO A 151 -8.73 -19.76 -6.13
N PHE A 152 -8.10 -18.91 -5.31
CA PHE A 152 -8.05 -17.45 -5.51
C PHE A 152 -6.61 -16.96 -5.59
N ARG A 153 -6.17 -16.58 -6.80
CA ARG A 153 -4.89 -15.88 -7.00
C ARG A 153 -5.13 -14.39 -7.19
N ILE A 154 -4.37 -13.56 -6.50
CA ILE A 154 -4.42 -12.10 -6.56
C ILE A 154 -3.10 -11.64 -7.16
N TYR A 155 -3.17 -10.77 -8.16
CA TYR A 155 -2.03 -10.24 -8.88
C TYR A 155 -2.02 -8.72 -8.77
N GLY A 156 -0.87 -8.14 -8.48
CA GLY A 156 -0.69 -6.68 -8.41
C GLY A 156 0.63 -6.26 -9.04
N LEU A 157 0.76 -4.95 -9.28
CA LEU A 157 2.02 -4.38 -9.76
C LEU A 157 3.09 -4.51 -8.68
#